data_AF-A0A1E7W6F8-F1
#
_entry.id   AF-A0A1E7W6F8-F1
#
_cell.length_a   1.000
_cell.length_b   1.000
_cell.length_c   1.000
_cell.angle_alpha   90.00
_cell.angle_beta   90.00
_cell.angle_gamma   90.00
#
_symmetry.space_group_name_H-M   'P 1'
#
loop_
_entity.id
_entity.type
_entity.pdbx_description
1 polymer ?
#
loop_
_entity_poly.entity_id
_entity_poly.type
_entity_poly.pdbx_seq_one_letter_code
_entity_poly.pdbx_strand_id
1 'polypeptide(L)'
;MFKRLKQLLSATPSAPQGDEILVNAYATVAPLPPRDFPHVTGGLRNLADPELAKHLNGFMHHVADAGKGNMTRTRYHVIRHIQRVQQHASLAVAPADMPAMLAWAEAANAILFMADGSVLDPQGRALLKPAAADGDPQAALPYPPAAWDRKARTDAVIAQRGVTVPADLPPVVSEPELRLRTPEDVLRRMLALFVVAIRAESLTGERPIAVADLQQRFPPAFAGLTELERDFLAKDAPTAHEITQFLWRYEAILVLQWALGLQEALPFPDEICDVAAISSTVIERGTEGLRKQPVVRTASEVLDALDLHYRLHWASRQALLKKTAVPAGLNDSVLQERHHALNWLVRFEDRDWDEVDTPT
;
A
#
# COMPACT_ATOMS: atom_id res chain seq x y z
N MET A 1 -16.95 -2.54 -25.36
CA MET A 1 -16.28 -1.24 -25.16
C MET A 1 -17.26 -0.14 -24.75
N PHE A 2 -18.20 0.25 -25.62
CA PHE A 2 -19.14 1.37 -25.37
C PHE A 2 -20.03 1.28 -24.11
N LYS A 3 -20.52 0.07 -23.73
CA LYS A 3 -21.33 -0.10 -22.50
C LYS A 3 -20.53 0.13 -21.20
N ARG A 4 -19.26 -0.30 -21.17
CA ARG A 4 -18.36 -0.13 -20.00
C ARG A 4 -17.89 1.32 -19.86
N LEU A 5 -17.60 2.00 -20.97
CA LEU A 5 -17.27 3.43 -20.98
C LEU A 5 -18.43 4.28 -20.43
N LYS A 6 -19.67 3.97 -20.83
CA LYS A 6 -20.86 4.64 -20.28
C LYS A 6 -21.00 4.44 -18.77
N GLN A 7 -20.67 3.27 -18.22
CA GLN A 7 -20.72 3.01 -16.78
C GLN A 7 -19.65 3.77 -15.98
N LEU A 8 -18.45 3.94 -16.54
CA LEU A 8 -17.40 4.78 -15.93
C LEU A 8 -17.76 6.27 -15.95
N LEU A 9 -18.65 6.68 -16.83
CA LEU A 9 -19.15 8.05 -16.93
C LEU A 9 -20.54 8.21 -16.27
N SER A 10 -21.16 7.15 -15.73
CA SER A 10 -22.57 7.13 -15.32
C SER A 10 -22.87 7.63 -13.91
N ALA A 11 -22.21 8.70 -13.49
CA ALA A 11 -22.87 9.64 -12.58
C ALA A 11 -23.02 10.93 -13.37
N THR A 12 -24.03 10.92 -14.24
CA THR A 12 -24.32 11.92 -15.26
C THR A 12 -24.49 13.28 -14.56
N PRO A 13 -23.54 14.24 -14.67
CA PRO A 13 -23.97 15.64 -14.66
C PRO A 13 -25.03 15.80 -15.77
N SER A 14 -25.89 16.81 -15.67
CA SER A 14 -26.60 17.35 -16.84
C SER A 14 -25.63 17.32 -18.03
N ALA A 15 -25.99 16.67 -19.14
CA ALA A 15 -25.08 16.52 -20.28
C ALA A 15 -24.38 17.87 -20.56
N PRO A 16 -23.06 17.87 -20.84
CA PRO A 16 -22.29 19.11 -21.02
C PRO A 16 -23.06 20.06 -21.95
N GLN A 17 -23.28 21.29 -21.49
CA GLN A 17 -24.02 22.29 -22.24
C GLN A 17 -23.04 23.02 -23.16
N GLY A 18 -23.21 22.87 -24.48
CA GLY A 18 -22.35 23.54 -25.45
C GLY A 18 -21.00 22.84 -25.63
N ASP A 19 -19.90 23.56 -25.38
CA ASP A 19 -18.50 23.16 -25.61
C ASP A 19 -17.79 22.66 -24.33
N GLU A 20 -18.53 22.43 -23.25
CA GLU A 20 -18.00 21.91 -21.99
C GLU A 20 -17.33 20.54 -22.16
N ILE A 21 -16.20 20.38 -21.49
CA ILE A 21 -15.39 19.17 -21.47
C ILE A 21 -15.75 18.37 -20.22
N LEU A 22 -16.22 17.13 -20.41
CA LEU A 22 -16.47 16.19 -19.32
C LEU A 22 -15.15 15.55 -18.86
N VAL A 23 -14.83 15.70 -17.58
CA VAL A 23 -13.62 15.15 -16.96
C VAL A 23 -13.97 14.39 -15.69
N ASN A 24 -13.39 13.20 -15.53
CA ASN A 24 -13.45 12.43 -14.29
C ASN A 24 -12.10 12.50 -13.59
N ALA A 25 -12.05 13.17 -12.45
CA ALA A 25 -10.87 13.28 -11.62
C ALA A 25 -10.84 12.17 -10.57
N TYR A 26 -9.68 11.52 -10.42
CA TYR A 26 -9.43 10.42 -9.49
C TYR A 26 -8.33 10.82 -8.52
N ALA A 27 -8.74 11.43 -7.42
CA ALA A 27 -7.88 12.05 -6.42
C ALA A 27 -7.56 11.09 -5.28
N THR A 28 -6.31 11.13 -4.83
CA THR A 28 -5.79 10.24 -3.78
C THR A 28 -5.71 10.92 -2.41
N VAL A 29 -5.74 12.25 -2.36
CA VAL A 29 -5.72 13.00 -1.09
C VAL A 29 -7.10 13.12 -0.46
N ALA A 30 -7.15 13.20 0.86
CA ALA A 30 -8.35 13.56 1.61
C ALA A 30 -7.97 14.45 2.83
N PRO A 31 -8.64 15.61 3.05
CA PRO A 31 -9.72 16.18 2.24
C PRO A 31 -9.24 16.74 0.89
N LEU A 32 -10.17 16.93 -0.06
CA LEU A 32 -9.86 17.58 -1.34
C LEU A 32 -9.61 19.08 -1.16
N PRO A 33 -8.70 19.67 -1.95
CA PRO A 33 -8.58 21.13 -2.03
C PRO A 33 -9.87 21.75 -2.62
N PRO A 34 -10.18 23.03 -2.28
CA PRO A 34 -11.30 23.76 -2.86
C PRO A 34 -11.23 23.80 -4.40
N ARG A 35 -12.39 23.75 -5.06
CA ARG A 35 -12.53 23.85 -6.52
C ARG A 35 -12.92 25.26 -6.92
N ASP A 36 -11.95 26.17 -6.93
CA ASP A 36 -12.16 27.60 -7.16
C ASP A 36 -12.08 27.98 -8.65
N PHE A 37 -12.89 27.30 -9.48
CA PHE A 37 -13.03 27.57 -10.91
C PHE A 37 -14.46 27.28 -11.38
N PRO A 38 -14.97 27.93 -12.43
CA PRO A 38 -16.29 27.60 -12.99
C PRO A 38 -16.37 26.13 -13.43
N HIS A 39 -17.35 25.39 -12.89
CA HIS A 39 -17.61 24.01 -13.28
C HIS A 39 -19.04 23.59 -12.93
N VAL A 40 -19.54 22.59 -13.64
CA VAL A 40 -20.75 21.85 -13.26
C VAL A 40 -20.34 20.54 -12.61
N THR A 41 -20.77 20.33 -11.37
CA THR A 41 -20.50 19.08 -10.64
C THR A 41 -21.53 18.02 -11.03
N GLY A 42 -21.04 16.85 -11.47
CA GLY A 42 -21.82 15.63 -11.66
C GLY A 42 -21.71 14.70 -10.45
N GLY A 43 -21.27 13.48 -10.68
CA GLY A 43 -21.01 12.52 -9.61
C GLY A 43 -19.83 12.88 -8.71
N LEU A 44 -20.04 12.80 -7.40
CA LEU A 44 -18.99 12.81 -6.40
C LEU A 44 -19.05 11.49 -5.62
N ARG A 45 -17.91 10.85 -5.43
CA ARG A 45 -17.79 9.64 -4.60
C ARG A 45 -16.58 9.75 -3.69
N ASN A 46 -16.71 9.24 -2.47
CA ASN A 46 -15.63 9.16 -1.51
C ASN A 46 -15.58 7.77 -0.88
N LEU A 47 -14.62 7.51 0.01
CA LEU A 47 -14.49 6.21 0.68
C LEU A 47 -15.71 5.78 1.51
N ALA A 48 -16.59 6.72 1.90
CA ALA A 48 -17.84 6.39 2.59
C ALA A 48 -18.95 5.96 1.62
N ASP A 49 -18.79 6.19 0.31
CA ASP A 49 -19.69 5.75 -0.73
C ASP A 49 -19.32 4.32 -1.19
N PRO A 50 -20.18 3.31 -0.96
CA PRO A 50 -19.91 1.93 -1.37
C PRO A 50 -19.78 1.76 -2.90
N GLU A 51 -20.29 2.70 -3.70
CA GLU A 51 -20.15 2.68 -5.15
C GLU A 51 -18.77 3.11 -5.63
N LEU A 52 -17.95 3.78 -4.80
CA LEU A 52 -16.58 4.14 -5.17
C LEU A 52 -15.77 2.90 -5.51
N ALA A 53 -15.77 1.88 -4.65
CA ALA A 53 -15.00 0.66 -4.87
C ALA A 53 -15.38 -0.05 -6.19
N LYS A 54 -16.68 -0.15 -6.49
CA LYS A 54 -17.17 -0.72 -7.75
C LYS A 54 -16.74 0.11 -8.96
N HIS A 55 -16.81 1.44 -8.85
CA HIS A 55 -16.40 2.38 -9.89
C HIS A 55 -14.90 2.29 -10.18
N LEU A 56 -14.05 2.29 -9.14
CA LEU A 56 -12.60 2.15 -9.27
C LEU A 56 -12.22 0.79 -9.86
N ASN A 57 -12.87 -0.30 -9.42
CA ASN A 57 -12.69 -1.62 -10.02
C ASN A 57 -13.02 -1.61 -11.50
N GLY A 58 -14.15 -1.01 -11.90
CA GLY A 58 -14.48 -0.84 -13.32
C GLY A 58 -13.40 -0.09 -14.09
N PHE A 59 -12.81 0.94 -13.49
CA PHE A 59 -11.80 1.79 -14.14
C PHE A 59 -10.48 1.05 -14.31
N MET A 60 -10.04 0.31 -13.27
CA MET A 60 -8.85 -0.54 -13.35
C MET A 60 -8.97 -1.59 -14.45
N HIS A 61 -10.12 -2.27 -14.56
CA HIS A 61 -10.36 -3.24 -15.64
C HIS A 61 -10.31 -2.56 -17.02
N HIS A 62 -10.87 -1.36 -17.16
CA HIS A 62 -10.79 -0.61 -18.41
C HIS A 62 -9.34 -0.26 -18.80
N VAL A 63 -8.55 0.21 -17.83
CA VAL A 63 -7.13 0.52 -18.03
C VAL A 63 -6.32 -0.74 -18.35
N ALA A 64 -6.61 -1.86 -17.69
CA ALA A 64 -5.97 -3.15 -17.91
C ALA A 64 -6.30 -3.73 -19.31
N ASP A 65 -7.55 -3.64 -19.75
CA ASP A 65 -8.01 -4.13 -21.06
C ASP A 65 -7.47 -3.28 -22.24
N ALA A 66 -7.11 -2.01 -21.99
CA ALA A 66 -6.59 -1.11 -23.01
C ALA A 66 -5.25 -1.61 -23.59
N GLY A 67 -4.95 -1.26 -24.85
CA GLY A 67 -3.70 -1.70 -25.50
C GLY A 67 -3.61 -3.22 -25.74
N LYS A 68 -4.76 -3.90 -25.91
CA LYS A 68 -4.88 -5.36 -26.08
C LYS A 68 -4.40 -6.17 -24.85
N GLY A 69 -4.49 -5.59 -23.66
CA GLY A 69 -4.10 -6.28 -22.41
C GLY A 69 -2.60 -6.32 -22.15
N ASN A 70 -1.77 -5.64 -22.94
CA ASN A 70 -0.33 -5.57 -22.67
C ASN A 70 -0.06 -4.71 -21.43
N MET A 71 0.64 -5.21 -20.41
CA MET A 71 0.93 -4.45 -19.20
C MET A 71 2.23 -3.66 -19.34
N THR A 72 2.14 -2.36 -19.62
CA THR A 72 3.32 -1.46 -19.64
C THR A 72 3.55 -0.86 -18.26
N ARG A 73 4.76 -0.34 -18.01
CA ARG A 73 5.11 0.29 -16.72
C ARG A 73 4.15 1.43 -16.35
N THR A 74 3.83 2.30 -17.30
CA THR A 74 2.89 3.42 -17.10
C THR A 74 1.50 2.90 -16.76
N ARG A 75 1.00 1.89 -17.49
CA ARG A 75 -0.32 1.27 -17.21
C ARG A 75 -0.37 0.65 -15.82
N TYR A 76 0.68 -0.08 -15.43
CA TYR A 76 0.81 -0.62 -14.09
C TYR A 76 0.70 0.47 -13.04
N HIS A 77 1.49 1.54 -13.15
CA HIS A 77 1.44 2.61 -12.14
C HIS A 77 0.14 3.43 -12.18
N VAL A 78 -0.54 3.54 -13.33
CA VAL A 78 -1.90 4.14 -13.39
C VAL A 78 -2.89 3.29 -12.59
N ILE A 79 -2.85 1.95 -12.71
CA ILE A 79 -3.66 1.05 -11.88
C ILE A 79 -3.31 1.23 -10.41
N ARG A 80 -2.02 1.30 -10.07
CA ARG A 80 -1.53 1.59 -8.72
C ARG A 80 -2.02 2.93 -8.17
N HIS A 81 -2.16 3.95 -9.01
CA HIS A 81 -2.76 5.22 -8.64
C HIS A 81 -4.26 5.05 -8.35
N ILE A 82 -4.99 4.37 -9.22
CA ILE A 82 -6.43 4.13 -9.07
C ILE A 82 -6.74 3.39 -7.77
N GLN A 83 -5.90 2.43 -7.36
CA GLN A 83 -6.04 1.71 -6.08
C GLN A 83 -5.89 2.60 -4.84
N ARG A 84 -5.24 3.77 -4.97
CA ARG A 84 -5.07 4.75 -3.88
C ARG A 84 -6.15 5.83 -3.87
N VAL A 85 -7.06 5.83 -4.85
CA VAL A 85 -8.07 6.89 -5.00
C VAL A 85 -9.02 6.87 -3.81
N GLN A 86 -9.14 8.02 -3.16
CA GLN A 86 -10.06 8.21 -2.04
C GLN A 86 -11.28 9.03 -2.43
N GLN A 87 -11.17 9.79 -3.52
CA GLN A 87 -12.18 10.75 -3.95
C GLN A 87 -12.27 10.75 -5.48
N HIS A 88 -13.48 10.64 -5.99
CA HIS A 88 -13.78 10.76 -7.41
C HIS A 88 -14.73 11.95 -7.63
N ALA A 89 -14.45 12.74 -8.66
CA ALA A 89 -15.30 13.84 -9.09
C ALA A 89 -15.49 13.82 -10.60
N SER A 90 -16.74 13.82 -11.06
CA SER A 90 -17.13 14.04 -12.45
C SER A 90 -17.52 15.50 -12.61
N LEU A 91 -16.82 16.22 -13.49
CA LEU A 91 -16.94 17.66 -13.69
C LEU A 91 -17.14 17.96 -15.17
N ALA A 92 -18.01 18.92 -15.49
CA ALA A 92 -18.04 19.57 -16.80
C ALA A 92 -17.42 20.98 -16.67
N VAL A 93 -16.43 21.26 -17.51
CA VAL A 93 -15.57 22.45 -17.42
C VAL A 93 -15.44 23.07 -18.81
N ALA A 94 -15.57 24.40 -18.91
CA ALA A 94 -15.37 25.09 -20.18
C ALA A 94 -13.89 25.00 -20.63
N PRO A 95 -13.59 25.01 -21.93
CA PRO A 95 -12.20 24.95 -22.41
C PRO A 95 -11.29 26.04 -21.80
N ALA A 96 -11.84 27.23 -21.53
CA ALA A 96 -11.11 28.35 -20.90
C ALA A 96 -10.70 28.08 -19.45
N ASP A 97 -11.42 27.21 -18.73
CA ASP A 97 -11.20 26.91 -17.31
C ASP A 97 -10.35 25.64 -17.08
N MET A 98 -9.99 24.93 -18.16
CA MET A 98 -9.13 23.74 -18.10
C MET A 98 -7.79 23.97 -17.38
N PRO A 99 -7.07 25.10 -17.57
CA PRO A 99 -5.84 25.36 -16.81
C PRO A 99 -6.04 25.39 -15.30
N ALA A 100 -7.15 25.96 -14.82
CA ALA A 100 -7.47 26.00 -13.39
C ALA A 100 -7.85 24.60 -12.85
N MET A 101 -8.55 23.81 -13.66
CA MET A 101 -8.88 22.42 -13.35
C MET A 101 -7.63 21.53 -13.26
N LEU A 102 -6.65 21.72 -14.13
CA LEU A 102 -5.35 21.05 -14.09
C LEU A 102 -4.56 21.41 -12.82
N ALA A 103 -4.51 22.70 -12.47
CA ALA A 103 -3.89 23.15 -11.22
C ALA A 103 -4.57 22.55 -9.98
N TRP A 104 -5.90 22.44 -9.99
CA TRP A 104 -6.64 21.74 -8.93
C TRP A 104 -6.31 20.24 -8.90
N ALA A 105 -6.22 19.58 -10.06
CA ALA A 105 -5.86 18.17 -10.14
C ALA A 105 -4.47 17.89 -9.55
N GLU A 106 -3.52 18.81 -9.72
CA GLU A 106 -2.19 18.73 -9.11
C GLU A 106 -2.29 18.80 -7.57
N ALA A 107 -3.00 19.79 -7.04
CA ALA A 107 -3.22 19.93 -5.61
C ALA A 107 -4.01 18.74 -5.00
N ALA A 108 -4.92 18.14 -5.77
CA ALA A 108 -5.71 16.98 -5.37
C ALA A 108 -4.98 15.64 -5.57
N ASN A 109 -3.74 15.66 -6.08
CA ASN A 109 -3.00 14.48 -6.49
C ASN A 109 -3.83 13.53 -7.36
N ALA A 110 -4.45 14.07 -8.41
CA ALA A 110 -5.45 13.42 -9.22
C ALA A 110 -4.97 13.12 -10.65
N ILE A 111 -5.35 11.95 -11.18
CA ILE A 111 -5.32 11.71 -12.62
C ILE A 111 -6.69 11.98 -13.22
N LEU A 112 -6.72 12.34 -14.51
CA LEU A 112 -7.94 12.75 -15.20
C LEU A 112 -8.31 11.75 -16.28
N PHE A 113 -9.53 11.25 -16.28
CA PHE A 113 -10.08 10.44 -17.36
C PHE A 113 -11.01 11.28 -18.23
N MET A 114 -10.74 11.30 -19.52
CA MET A 114 -11.42 12.14 -20.50
C MET A 114 -12.47 11.35 -21.29
N ALA A 115 -13.42 12.06 -21.90
CA ALA A 115 -14.49 11.44 -22.69
C ALA A 115 -13.99 10.65 -23.91
N ASP A 116 -12.81 10.99 -24.46
CA ASP A 116 -12.18 10.26 -25.56
C ASP A 116 -11.49 8.95 -25.10
N GLY A 117 -11.46 8.68 -23.80
CA GLY A 117 -10.82 7.50 -23.19
C GLY A 117 -9.35 7.69 -22.83
N SER A 118 -8.79 8.90 -22.98
CA SER A 118 -7.46 9.20 -22.48
C SER A 118 -7.40 9.34 -20.96
N VAL A 119 -6.24 9.03 -20.39
CA VAL A 119 -5.90 9.31 -19.00
C VAL A 119 -4.79 10.35 -18.99
N LEU A 120 -5.00 11.49 -18.34
CA LEU A 120 -4.05 12.59 -18.27
C LEU A 120 -3.42 12.71 -16.88
N ASP A 121 -2.19 13.19 -16.84
CA ASP A 121 -1.58 13.74 -15.63
C ASP A 121 -2.11 15.15 -15.32
N PRO A 122 -1.79 15.73 -14.14
CA PRO A 122 -2.20 17.10 -13.82
C PRO A 122 -1.62 18.21 -14.70
N GLN A 123 -0.65 17.90 -15.57
CA GLN A 123 -0.11 18.86 -16.54
C GLN A 123 -0.82 18.76 -17.89
N GLY A 124 -1.86 17.92 -18.01
CA GLY A 124 -2.64 17.71 -19.23
C GLY A 124 -1.96 16.80 -20.24
N ARG A 125 -0.86 16.13 -19.87
CA ARG A 125 -0.16 15.18 -20.74
C ARG A 125 -0.80 13.81 -20.61
N ALA A 126 -0.95 13.11 -21.72
CA ALA A 126 -1.58 11.79 -21.71
C ALA A 126 -0.66 10.76 -21.05
N LEU A 127 -1.03 10.23 -19.89
CA LEU A 127 -0.46 8.99 -19.33
C LEU A 127 -0.82 7.80 -20.22
N LEU A 128 -2.07 7.75 -20.69
CA LEU A 128 -2.59 6.74 -21.61
C LEU A 128 -3.43 7.41 -22.70
N LYS A 129 -3.18 7.06 -23.96
CA LYS A 129 -3.96 7.52 -25.12
C LYS A 129 -5.09 6.53 -25.44
N PRO A 130 -6.17 6.98 -26.12
CA PRO A 130 -7.22 6.08 -26.57
C PRO A 130 -6.66 4.99 -27.48
N ALA A 131 -6.97 3.72 -27.20
CA ALA A 131 -6.60 2.54 -28.01
C ALA A 131 -5.08 2.28 -28.24
N ALA A 132 -4.16 3.08 -27.70
CA ALA A 132 -2.70 2.91 -27.83
C ALA A 132 -2.04 2.38 -26.55
N ALA A 133 -0.81 1.87 -26.66
CA ALA A 133 -0.11 1.19 -25.56
C ALA A 133 0.52 2.15 -24.54
N ASP A 134 1.10 3.27 -24.99
CA ASP A 134 1.79 4.25 -24.14
C ASP A 134 1.41 5.70 -24.50
N GLY A 135 1.45 6.58 -23.49
CA GLY A 135 1.13 8.00 -23.59
C GLY A 135 2.30 8.89 -24.02
N ASP A 136 2.28 10.14 -23.57
CA ASP A 136 3.39 11.08 -23.66
C ASP A 136 4.57 10.59 -22.79
N PRO A 137 5.80 10.47 -23.32
CA PRO A 137 6.98 10.06 -22.54
C PRO A 137 7.31 10.97 -21.35
N GLN A 138 6.83 12.22 -21.36
CA GLN A 138 7.01 13.17 -20.27
C GLN A 138 5.86 13.15 -19.25
N ALA A 139 4.78 12.42 -19.53
CA ALA A 139 3.68 12.31 -18.57
C ALA A 139 4.14 11.57 -17.31
N ALA A 140 3.72 12.07 -16.15
CA ALA A 140 4.11 11.51 -14.87
C ALA A 140 2.91 11.38 -13.94
N LEU A 141 2.85 10.31 -13.16
CA LEU A 141 1.84 10.19 -12.13
C LEU A 141 2.10 11.20 -11.01
N PRO A 142 1.04 11.83 -10.48
CA PRO A 142 1.23 12.79 -9.41
C PRO A 142 1.47 12.08 -8.09
N TYR A 143 2.36 12.68 -7.30
CA TYR A 143 2.57 12.36 -5.90
C TYR A 143 2.69 13.67 -5.11
N PRO A 144 2.25 13.72 -3.84
CA PRO A 144 2.46 14.89 -3.00
C PRO A 144 3.95 15.22 -2.89
N PRO A 145 4.35 16.52 -2.84
CA PRO A 145 5.75 16.92 -2.75
C PRO A 145 6.54 16.24 -1.61
N ALA A 146 5.91 16.06 -0.45
CA ALA A 146 6.51 15.39 0.70
C ALA A 146 6.93 13.93 0.41
N ALA A 147 6.26 13.23 -0.53
CA ALA A 147 6.64 11.89 -0.96
C ALA A 147 7.97 11.90 -1.73
N TRP A 148 8.17 12.91 -2.59
CA TRP A 148 9.42 13.11 -3.32
C TRP A 148 10.56 13.52 -2.41
N ASP A 149 10.29 14.39 -1.44
CA ASP A 149 11.30 14.79 -0.45
C ASP A 149 11.74 13.58 0.40
N ARG A 150 10.78 12.74 0.81
CA ARG A 150 11.07 11.48 1.52
C ARG A 150 11.93 10.55 0.68
N LYS A 151 11.54 10.33 -0.58
CA LYS A 151 12.33 9.55 -1.54
C LYS A 151 13.77 10.04 -1.62
N ALA A 152 13.97 11.35 -1.81
CA ALA A 152 15.30 11.92 -1.95
C ALA A 152 16.16 11.69 -0.70
N ARG A 153 15.58 11.85 0.50
CA ARG A 153 16.27 11.55 1.77
C ARG A 153 16.65 10.07 1.86
N THR A 154 15.71 9.17 1.56
CA THR A 154 15.96 7.73 1.62
C THR A 154 17.02 7.29 0.62
N ASP A 155 16.93 7.76 -0.63
CA ASP A 155 17.91 7.47 -1.69
C ASP A 155 19.32 7.89 -1.26
N ALA A 156 19.46 9.06 -0.63
CA ALA A 156 20.73 9.53 -0.09
C ALA A 156 21.26 8.65 1.05
N VAL A 157 20.38 8.17 1.94
CA VAL A 157 20.76 7.28 3.05
C VAL A 157 21.22 5.90 2.55
N ILE A 158 20.50 5.29 1.61
CA ILE A 158 20.84 3.95 1.10
C ILE A 158 22.09 3.99 0.20
N ALA A 159 22.34 5.11 -0.50
CA ALA A 159 23.55 5.32 -1.29
C ALA A 159 24.82 5.30 -0.42
N GLN A 160 24.77 5.86 0.80
CA GLN A 160 25.88 5.80 1.77
C GLN A 160 26.22 4.36 2.19
N ARG A 161 25.27 3.43 2.04
CA ARG A 161 25.45 2.00 2.30
C ARG A 161 25.80 1.19 1.03
N GLY A 162 26.06 1.85 -0.09
CA GLY A 162 26.40 1.19 -1.35
C GLY A 162 25.20 0.55 -2.05
N VAL A 163 23.97 0.92 -1.68
CA VAL A 163 22.74 0.48 -2.37
C VAL A 163 22.31 1.55 -3.36
N THR A 164 21.98 1.17 -4.59
CA THR A 164 21.48 2.10 -5.62
C THR A 164 20.17 1.58 -6.20
N VAL A 165 19.21 2.48 -6.40
CA VAL A 165 17.92 2.22 -7.06
C VAL A 165 17.73 3.18 -8.25
N PRO A 166 16.91 2.84 -9.24
CA PRO A 166 16.59 3.73 -10.36
C PRO A 166 15.99 5.03 -9.88
N ALA A 167 16.38 6.14 -10.51
CA ALA A 167 15.87 7.47 -10.18
C ALA A 167 14.34 7.56 -10.36
N ASP A 168 13.81 6.77 -11.29
CA ASP A 168 12.40 6.70 -11.66
C ASP A 168 11.60 5.63 -10.90
N LEU A 169 12.18 4.99 -9.88
CA LEU A 169 11.44 4.17 -8.92
C LEU A 169 10.46 5.09 -8.16
N PRO A 170 9.12 4.93 -8.26
CA PRO A 170 8.19 5.91 -7.71
C PRO A 170 8.24 6.01 -6.18
N PRO A 171 7.88 7.15 -5.58
CA PRO A 171 7.72 7.23 -4.13
C PRO A 171 6.49 6.43 -3.67
N VAL A 172 6.42 6.17 -2.37
CA VAL A 172 5.24 5.58 -1.72
C VAL A 172 4.21 6.67 -1.38
N VAL A 173 3.07 6.29 -0.78
CA VAL A 173 2.00 7.23 -0.38
C VAL A 173 2.54 8.28 0.60
N SER A 174 1.94 9.48 0.62
CA SER A 174 2.25 10.51 1.62
C SER A 174 1.11 10.75 2.62
N GLU A 175 1.35 11.57 3.63
CA GLU A 175 0.45 11.92 4.72
C GLU A 175 -0.96 12.33 4.28
N PRO A 176 -1.17 13.17 3.24
CA PRO A 176 -2.52 13.53 2.78
C PRO A 176 -3.30 12.36 2.16
N GLU A 177 -2.61 11.28 1.79
CA GLU A 177 -3.20 10.05 1.27
C GLU A 177 -3.30 8.96 2.35
N LEU A 178 -2.69 9.17 3.52
CA LEU A 178 -2.40 8.09 4.45
C LEU A 178 -3.64 7.68 5.25
N ARG A 179 -3.94 6.38 5.21
CA ARG A 179 -4.94 5.74 6.07
C ARG A 179 -4.28 4.63 6.87
N LEU A 180 -3.82 4.96 8.07
CA LEU A 180 -3.21 3.96 8.96
C LEU A 180 -4.24 3.02 9.56
N ARG A 181 -3.83 1.77 9.78
CA ARG A 181 -4.53 0.84 10.68
C ARG A 181 -4.53 1.41 12.10
N THR A 182 -5.60 1.17 12.85
CA THR A 182 -5.71 1.68 14.22
C THR A 182 -4.76 0.94 15.14
N PRO A 183 -4.32 1.52 16.27
CA PRO A 183 -3.47 0.81 17.23
C PRO A 183 -4.09 -0.51 17.73
N GLU A 184 -5.43 -0.58 17.83
CA GLU A 184 -6.14 -1.81 18.18
C GLU A 184 -6.03 -2.88 17.09
N ASP A 185 -6.20 -2.50 15.82
CA ASP A 185 -6.02 -3.42 14.69
C ASP A 185 -4.59 -3.98 14.67
N VAL A 186 -3.60 -3.10 14.87
CA VAL A 186 -2.17 -3.46 14.89
C VAL A 186 -1.86 -4.42 16.03
N LEU A 187 -2.35 -4.14 17.23
CA LEU A 187 -2.17 -5.01 18.40
C LEU A 187 -2.81 -6.39 18.16
N ARG A 188 -4.04 -6.42 17.64
CA ARG A 188 -4.75 -7.67 17.33
C ARG A 188 -3.98 -8.52 16.32
N ARG A 189 -3.50 -7.90 15.24
CA ARG A 189 -2.69 -8.58 14.21
C ARG A 189 -1.36 -9.10 14.76
N MET A 190 -0.66 -8.27 15.54
CA MET A 190 0.60 -8.64 16.19
C MET A 190 0.44 -9.86 17.10
N LEU A 191 -0.61 -9.88 17.93
CA LEU A 191 -0.89 -11.02 18.83
C LEU A 191 -1.22 -12.30 18.07
N ALA A 192 -1.98 -12.20 16.98
CA ALA A 192 -2.32 -13.34 16.14
C ALA A 192 -1.09 -13.92 15.42
N LEU A 193 -0.22 -13.06 14.88
CA LEU A 193 1.09 -13.48 14.33
C LEU A 193 1.97 -14.13 15.39
N PHE A 194 1.98 -13.58 16.61
CA PHE A 194 2.78 -14.12 17.70
C PHE A 194 2.38 -15.54 18.08
N VAL A 195 1.08 -15.85 18.14
CA VAL A 195 0.60 -17.20 18.46
C VAL A 195 1.04 -18.21 17.40
N VAL A 196 0.95 -17.88 16.11
CA VAL A 196 1.38 -18.81 15.05
C VAL A 196 2.90 -18.94 14.99
N ALA A 197 3.65 -17.86 15.23
CA ALA A 197 5.12 -17.89 15.26
C ALA A 197 5.66 -18.74 16.42
N ILE A 198 5.14 -18.56 17.64
CA ILE A 198 5.51 -19.39 18.80
C ILE A 198 5.11 -20.86 18.57
N ARG A 199 3.94 -21.13 17.99
CA ARG A 199 3.56 -22.51 17.67
C ARG A 199 4.57 -23.13 16.72
N ALA A 200 4.94 -22.43 15.64
CA ALA A 200 5.93 -22.88 14.67
C ALA A 200 7.30 -23.14 15.32
N GLU A 201 7.78 -22.23 16.15
CA GLU A 201 9.03 -22.39 16.91
C GLU A 201 8.97 -23.62 17.82
N SER A 202 7.88 -23.80 18.58
CA SER A 202 7.73 -24.94 19.48
C SER A 202 7.75 -26.29 18.77
N LEU A 203 7.30 -26.33 17.51
CA LEU A 203 7.30 -27.54 16.68
C LEU A 203 8.69 -27.95 16.19
N THR A 204 9.68 -27.05 16.27
CA THR A 204 11.08 -27.39 15.99
C THR A 204 11.80 -27.99 17.21
N GLY A 205 11.21 -27.86 18.40
CA GLY A 205 11.74 -28.39 19.65
C GLY A 205 11.17 -29.76 20.02
N GLU A 206 11.66 -30.31 21.14
CA GLU A 206 11.22 -31.62 21.64
C GLU A 206 9.81 -31.62 22.25
N ARG A 207 9.31 -30.45 22.68
CA ARG A 207 8.01 -30.30 23.37
C ARG A 207 7.18 -29.21 22.69
N PRO A 208 6.40 -29.57 21.66
CA PRO A 208 5.47 -28.63 21.03
C PRO A 208 4.45 -28.07 22.03
N ILE A 209 4.17 -26.78 21.95
CA ILE A 209 3.16 -26.12 22.80
C ILE A 209 1.78 -26.44 22.23
N ALA A 210 0.86 -26.96 23.05
CA ALA A 210 -0.49 -27.25 22.59
C ALA A 210 -1.25 -25.96 22.23
N VAL A 211 -2.05 -26.00 21.17
CA VAL A 211 -2.83 -24.84 20.71
C VAL A 211 -3.82 -24.37 21.78
N ALA A 212 -4.38 -25.31 22.55
CA ALA A 212 -5.27 -24.99 23.68
C ALA A 212 -4.57 -24.13 24.75
N ASP A 213 -3.28 -24.39 25.02
CA ASP A 213 -2.50 -23.61 25.99
C ASP A 213 -2.25 -22.18 25.48
N LEU A 214 -1.96 -22.05 24.18
CA LEU A 214 -1.82 -20.74 23.53
C LEU A 214 -3.15 -19.98 23.56
N GLN A 215 -4.27 -20.66 23.34
CA GLN A 215 -5.61 -20.06 23.39
C GLN A 215 -5.98 -19.60 24.80
N GLN A 216 -5.65 -20.38 25.82
CA GLN A 216 -5.87 -19.99 27.22
C GLN A 216 -5.02 -18.79 27.60
N ARG A 217 -3.76 -18.72 27.13
CA ARG A 217 -2.82 -17.65 27.46
C ARG A 217 -3.05 -16.36 26.67
N PHE A 218 -3.45 -16.46 25.41
CA PHE A 218 -3.68 -15.33 24.52
C PHE A 218 -5.06 -15.36 23.84
N PRO A 219 -6.19 -15.39 24.60
CA PRO A 219 -7.53 -15.49 24.00
C PRO A 219 -7.82 -14.43 22.91
N PRO A 220 -7.44 -13.14 23.05
CA PRO A 220 -7.69 -12.13 22.04
C PRO A 220 -6.99 -12.37 20.70
N ALA A 221 -5.86 -13.11 20.69
CA ALA A 221 -5.12 -13.42 19.47
C ALA A 221 -5.95 -14.26 18.51
N PHE A 222 -6.72 -15.22 19.03
CA PHE A 222 -7.49 -16.18 18.23
C PHE A 222 -8.66 -15.54 17.47
N ALA A 223 -9.19 -14.43 17.99
CA ALA A 223 -10.17 -13.62 17.27
C ALA A 223 -9.56 -12.90 16.06
N GLY A 224 -8.25 -12.63 16.08
CA GLY A 224 -7.52 -11.97 15.01
C GLY A 224 -6.95 -12.89 13.93
N LEU A 225 -7.06 -14.21 14.08
CA LEU A 225 -6.43 -15.14 13.12
C LEU A 225 -7.07 -15.04 11.74
N THR A 226 -6.25 -15.14 10.69
CA THR A 226 -6.71 -15.36 9.33
C THR A 226 -7.08 -16.83 9.11
N GLU A 227 -7.69 -17.16 7.97
CA GLU A 227 -8.01 -18.55 7.63
C GLU A 227 -6.75 -19.41 7.52
N LEU A 228 -5.69 -18.90 6.86
CA LEU A 228 -4.41 -19.62 6.74
C LEU A 228 -3.77 -19.93 8.10
N GLU A 229 -3.86 -18.98 9.03
CA GLU A 229 -3.34 -19.14 10.38
C GLU A 229 -4.16 -20.14 11.21
N ARG A 230 -5.49 -20.14 11.07
CA ARG A 230 -6.35 -21.15 11.71
C ARG A 230 -6.05 -22.54 11.18
N ASP A 231 -5.90 -22.68 9.86
CA ASP A 231 -5.56 -23.95 9.22
C ASP A 231 -4.22 -24.48 9.68
N PHE A 232 -3.21 -23.62 9.84
CA PHE A 232 -1.92 -24.01 10.40
C PHE A 232 -2.04 -24.52 11.84
N LEU A 233 -2.76 -23.81 12.70
CA LEU A 233 -2.96 -24.22 14.09
C LEU A 233 -3.77 -25.52 14.22
N ALA A 234 -4.67 -25.80 13.28
CA ALA A 234 -5.49 -27.01 13.28
C ALA A 234 -4.74 -28.27 12.78
N LYS A 235 -3.55 -28.12 12.18
CA LYS A 235 -2.76 -29.25 11.67
C LYS A 235 -1.99 -29.95 12.77
N ASP A 236 -2.19 -31.27 12.88
CA ASP A 236 -1.43 -32.13 13.81
C ASP A 236 0.06 -32.19 13.45
N ALA A 237 0.37 -32.26 12.15
CA ALA A 237 1.73 -32.35 11.63
C ALA A 237 1.94 -31.40 10.43
N PRO A 238 2.18 -30.10 10.68
CA PRO A 238 2.56 -29.16 9.64
C PRO A 238 3.89 -29.55 8.99
N THR A 239 4.04 -29.22 7.70
CA THR A 239 5.29 -29.45 6.97
C THR A 239 6.40 -28.51 7.45
N ALA A 240 7.66 -28.90 7.21
CA ALA A 240 8.82 -28.04 7.51
C ALA A 240 8.76 -26.67 6.79
N HIS A 241 8.17 -26.64 5.59
CA HIS A 241 7.96 -25.41 4.84
C HIS A 241 6.96 -24.48 5.54
N GLU A 242 5.81 -25.00 5.98
CA GLU A 242 4.81 -24.22 6.72
C GLU A 242 5.36 -23.72 8.05
N ILE A 243 6.09 -24.56 8.79
CA ILE A 243 6.79 -24.15 10.02
C ILE A 243 7.73 -22.98 9.73
N THR A 244 8.55 -23.09 8.68
CA THR A 244 9.46 -22.01 8.28
C THR A 244 8.71 -20.73 7.91
N GLN A 245 7.62 -20.83 7.16
CA GLN A 245 6.78 -19.68 6.79
C GLN A 245 6.24 -18.94 8.02
N PHE A 246 5.79 -19.67 9.04
CA PHE A 246 5.27 -19.05 10.26
C PHE A 246 6.37 -18.55 11.20
N LEU A 247 7.58 -19.11 11.16
CA LEU A 247 8.76 -18.56 11.86
C LEU A 247 9.13 -17.17 11.33
N TRP A 248 9.06 -16.95 10.03
CA TRP A 248 9.34 -15.64 9.41
C TRP A 248 8.42 -14.53 9.92
N ARG A 249 7.25 -14.85 10.48
CA ARG A 249 6.35 -13.85 11.06
C ARG A 249 6.95 -13.08 12.24
N TYR A 250 8.05 -13.54 12.85
CA TYR A 250 8.78 -12.74 13.83
C TYR A 250 9.27 -11.40 13.25
N GLU A 251 9.66 -11.33 11.99
CA GLU A 251 10.06 -10.08 11.33
C GLU A 251 8.89 -9.11 11.17
N ALA A 252 7.71 -9.64 10.83
CA ALA A 252 6.49 -8.84 10.79
C ALA A 252 6.09 -8.35 12.20
N ILE A 253 6.21 -9.21 13.22
CA ILE A 253 5.92 -8.84 14.62
C ILE A 253 6.84 -7.70 15.07
N LEU A 254 8.13 -7.72 14.73
CA LEU A 254 9.06 -6.64 15.02
C LEU A 254 8.55 -5.29 14.49
N VAL A 255 8.08 -5.24 13.24
CA VAL A 255 7.50 -4.02 12.64
C VAL A 255 6.26 -3.57 13.40
N LEU A 256 5.35 -4.48 13.73
CA LEU A 256 4.11 -4.11 14.43
C LEU A 256 4.39 -3.67 15.88
N GLN A 257 5.35 -4.30 16.57
CA GLN A 257 5.81 -3.85 17.88
C GLN A 257 6.47 -2.46 17.79
N TRP A 258 7.33 -2.24 16.81
CA TRP A 258 7.93 -0.93 16.57
C TRP A 258 6.87 0.15 16.31
N ALA A 259 5.86 -0.14 15.50
CA ALA A 259 4.74 0.76 15.22
C ALA A 259 3.91 1.09 16.48
N LEU A 260 3.78 0.14 17.41
CA LEU A 260 3.13 0.30 18.72
C LEU A 260 4.06 0.89 19.81
N GLY A 261 5.27 1.33 19.45
CA GLY A 261 6.24 1.86 20.42
C GLY A 261 6.71 0.84 21.45
N LEU A 262 6.59 -0.46 21.16
CA LEU A 262 7.12 -1.56 21.96
C LEU A 262 8.61 -1.80 21.69
N GLN A 263 9.07 -1.40 20.51
CA GLN A 263 10.47 -1.45 20.10
C GLN A 263 10.95 -0.03 19.81
N GLU A 264 12.14 0.30 20.30
CA GLU A 264 12.74 1.65 20.18
C GLU A 264 13.13 1.97 18.73
N ALA A 265 13.62 0.96 18.00
CA ALA A 265 14.09 1.12 16.62
C ALA A 265 13.70 -0.08 15.77
N LEU A 266 13.64 0.16 14.46
CA LEU A 266 13.57 -0.90 13.46
C LEU A 266 15.00 -1.06 12.88
N PRO A 267 15.73 -2.15 13.18
CA PRO A 267 17.11 -2.33 12.74
C PRO A 267 17.21 -2.41 11.21
N PHE A 268 18.43 -2.24 10.69
CA PHE A 268 18.69 -2.47 9.27
C PHE A 268 18.36 -3.94 8.91
N PRO A 269 17.88 -4.24 7.68
CA PRO A 269 17.40 -5.57 7.33
C PRO A 269 18.50 -6.44 6.71
N ASP A 270 19.66 -6.51 7.36
CA ASP A 270 20.78 -7.41 7.05
C ASP A 270 20.77 -8.69 7.90
N GLU A 271 20.17 -8.63 9.09
CA GLU A 271 20.07 -9.74 10.02
C GLU A 271 18.62 -10.02 10.46
N ILE A 272 18.40 -11.26 10.91
CA ILE A 272 17.14 -11.65 11.55
C ILE A 272 16.97 -10.96 12.90
N CYS A 273 15.73 -10.76 13.30
CA CYS A 273 15.36 -10.11 14.56
C CYS A 273 15.69 -10.95 15.80
N ASP A 274 15.80 -10.28 16.94
CA ASP A 274 15.93 -10.93 18.25
C ASP A 274 14.57 -11.50 18.69
N VAL A 275 14.34 -12.77 18.35
CA VAL A 275 13.13 -13.53 18.70
C VAL A 275 12.88 -13.56 20.21
N ALA A 276 13.94 -13.61 21.03
CA ALA A 276 13.81 -13.64 22.48
C ALA A 276 13.29 -12.29 23.00
N ALA A 277 13.84 -11.17 22.53
CA ALA A 277 13.37 -9.83 22.90
C ALA A 277 11.91 -9.59 22.48
N ILE A 278 11.55 -10.01 21.26
CA ILE A 278 10.16 -9.95 20.76
C ILE A 278 9.22 -10.73 21.68
N SER A 279 9.61 -11.94 22.07
CA SER A 279 8.80 -12.84 22.87
C SER A 279 8.63 -12.39 24.31
N SER A 280 9.73 -11.98 24.96
CA SER A 280 9.70 -11.43 26.33
C SER A 280 8.78 -10.23 26.43
N THR A 281 8.80 -9.34 25.43
CA THR A 281 7.93 -8.16 25.38
C THR A 281 6.45 -8.52 25.46
N VAL A 282 6.01 -9.55 24.72
CA VAL A 282 4.60 -9.99 24.72
C VAL A 282 4.25 -10.74 26.01
N ILE A 283 5.16 -11.61 26.47
CA ILE A 283 4.97 -12.46 27.63
C ILE A 283 4.89 -11.65 28.94
N GLU A 284 5.84 -10.74 29.16
CA GLU A 284 5.96 -9.97 30.40
C GLU A 284 4.83 -8.97 30.58
N ARG A 285 4.40 -8.32 29.48
CA ARG A 285 3.31 -7.34 29.52
C ARG A 285 1.94 -8.01 29.60
N GLY A 286 1.80 -9.19 28.99
CA GLY A 286 0.51 -9.83 28.77
C GLY A 286 -0.44 -8.97 27.92
N THR A 287 -1.59 -9.53 27.56
CA THR A 287 -2.55 -8.86 26.68
C THR A 287 -3.07 -7.53 27.25
N GLU A 288 -3.38 -7.48 28.55
CA GLU A 288 -3.86 -6.26 29.20
C GLU A 288 -2.79 -5.17 29.32
N GLY A 289 -1.52 -5.55 29.56
CA GLY A 289 -0.43 -4.58 29.62
C GLY A 289 -0.15 -3.96 28.25
N LEU A 290 -0.24 -4.76 27.18
CA LEU A 290 -0.07 -4.29 25.81
C LEU A 290 -1.17 -3.32 25.38
N ARG A 291 -2.42 -3.51 25.84
CA ARG A 291 -3.53 -2.58 25.54
C ARG A 291 -3.36 -1.20 26.16
N LYS A 292 -2.62 -1.10 27.27
CA LYS A 292 -2.41 0.17 27.99
C LYS A 292 -1.34 1.06 27.36
N GLN A 293 -0.79 0.67 26.21
CA GLN A 293 0.33 1.36 25.60
C GLN A 293 -0.09 2.64 24.88
N PRO A 294 0.43 3.82 25.29
CA PRO A 294 -0.07 5.09 24.77
C PRO A 294 0.73 5.65 23.59
N VAL A 295 1.93 5.11 23.30
CA VAL A 295 2.85 5.69 22.31
C VAL A 295 2.87 4.86 21.05
N VAL A 296 2.37 5.43 19.95
CA VAL A 296 2.45 4.86 18.60
C VAL A 296 3.35 5.70 17.72
N ARG A 297 3.96 5.09 16.71
CA ARG A 297 4.77 5.80 15.73
C ARG A 297 3.92 6.79 14.96
N THR A 298 4.51 7.94 14.65
CA THR A 298 3.87 8.96 13.83
C THR A 298 3.70 8.46 12.39
N ALA A 299 2.76 9.08 11.67
CA ALA A 299 2.58 8.86 10.23
C ALA A 299 3.89 8.99 9.44
N SER A 300 4.69 10.02 9.74
CA SER A 300 5.96 10.24 9.06
C SER A 300 6.96 9.11 9.32
N GLU A 301 7.08 8.65 10.57
CA GLU A 301 8.00 7.54 10.90
C GLU A 301 7.61 6.25 10.15
N VAL A 302 6.33 5.90 10.12
CA VAL A 302 5.84 4.71 9.40
C VAL A 302 6.13 4.82 7.90
N LEU A 303 5.87 6.00 7.31
CA LEU A 303 6.13 6.24 5.90
C LEU A 303 7.62 6.26 5.56
N ASP A 304 8.48 6.78 6.44
CA ASP A 304 9.94 6.75 6.28
C ASP A 304 10.46 5.30 6.32
N ALA A 305 9.95 4.49 7.24
CA ALA A 305 10.27 3.07 7.31
C ALA A 305 9.79 2.31 6.06
N LEU A 306 8.57 2.59 5.59
CA LEU A 306 8.03 1.99 4.36
C LEU A 306 8.86 2.36 3.14
N ASP A 307 9.19 3.63 2.96
CA ASP A 307 9.97 4.13 1.82
C ASP A 307 11.37 3.51 1.78
N LEU A 308 12.01 3.34 2.94
CA LEU A 308 13.27 2.62 3.11
C LEU A 308 13.13 1.15 2.71
N HIS A 309 12.19 0.42 3.31
CA HIS A 309 12.03 -1.02 3.05
C HIS A 309 11.62 -1.31 1.61
N TYR A 310 10.78 -0.47 1.00
CA TYR A 310 10.42 -0.59 -0.41
C TYR A 310 11.65 -0.53 -1.32
N ARG A 311 12.55 0.44 -1.11
CA ARG A 311 13.77 0.59 -1.92
C ARG A 311 14.78 -0.51 -1.69
N LEU A 312 15.01 -0.89 -0.43
CA LEU A 312 15.93 -1.98 -0.11
C LEU A 312 15.41 -3.31 -0.66
N HIS A 313 14.11 -3.57 -0.54
CA HIS A 313 13.47 -4.77 -1.09
C HIS A 313 13.53 -4.80 -2.61
N TRP A 314 13.30 -3.67 -3.29
CA TRP A 314 13.52 -3.54 -4.73
C TRP A 314 14.98 -3.88 -5.09
N ALA A 315 15.96 -3.27 -4.42
CA ALA A 315 17.38 -3.50 -4.71
C ALA A 315 17.79 -4.97 -4.51
N SER A 316 17.29 -5.59 -3.43
CA SER A 316 17.51 -7.01 -3.12
C SER A 316 16.96 -7.92 -4.23
N ARG A 317 15.68 -7.79 -4.57
CA ARG A 317 15.04 -8.61 -5.62
C ARG A 317 15.70 -8.42 -6.97
N GLN A 318 16.10 -7.20 -7.31
CA GLN A 318 16.76 -6.93 -8.58
C GLN A 318 18.12 -7.59 -8.68
N ALA A 319 18.88 -7.62 -7.58
CA ALA A 319 20.12 -8.38 -7.52
C ALA A 319 19.88 -9.89 -7.66
N LEU A 320 18.86 -10.44 -6.99
CA LEU A 320 18.46 -11.84 -7.12
C LEU A 320 18.03 -12.21 -8.54
N LEU A 321 17.16 -11.40 -9.17
CA LEU A 321 16.71 -11.58 -10.55
C LEU A 321 17.86 -11.54 -11.56
N LYS A 322 18.83 -10.65 -11.34
CA LYS A 322 20.04 -10.52 -12.17
C LYS A 322 21.13 -11.52 -11.80
N LYS A 323 20.93 -12.33 -10.75
CA LYS A 323 21.91 -13.29 -10.21
C LYS A 323 23.25 -12.62 -9.85
N THR A 324 23.17 -11.42 -9.29
CA THR A 324 24.32 -10.66 -8.78
C THR A 324 24.33 -10.67 -7.25
N ALA A 325 25.46 -10.28 -6.64
CA ALA A 325 25.54 -10.14 -5.20
C ALA A 325 24.49 -9.13 -4.68
N VAL A 326 23.76 -9.53 -3.63
CA VAL A 326 22.82 -8.63 -2.95
C VAL A 326 23.63 -7.54 -2.23
N PRO A 327 23.34 -6.25 -2.47
CA PRO A 327 24.15 -5.17 -1.91
C PRO A 327 23.97 -5.05 -0.40
N ALA A 328 24.97 -4.47 0.27
CA ALA A 328 24.93 -4.14 1.70
C ALA A 328 24.55 -5.29 2.66
N GLY A 329 24.72 -6.55 2.24
CA GLY A 329 24.34 -7.72 3.05
C GLY A 329 22.84 -7.85 3.30
N LEU A 330 22.00 -7.18 2.50
CA LEU A 330 20.55 -7.20 2.69
C LEU A 330 20.01 -8.63 2.70
N ASN A 331 19.07 -8.89 3.60
CA ASN A 331 18.36 -10.15 3.69
C ASN A 331 16.97 -10.02 3.07
N ASP A 332 16.79 -10.67 1.91
CA ASP A 332 15.55 -10.60 1.13
C ASP A 332 14.32 -11.10 1.90
N SER A 333 14.46 -12.17 2.69
CA SER A 333 13.36 -12.73 3.47
C SER A 333 12.96 -11.82 4.63
N VAL A 334 13.93 -11.15 5.26
CA VAL A 334 13.66 -10.11 6.26
C VAL A 334 12.93 -8.93 5.62
N LEU A 335 13.41 -8.45 4.48
CA LEU A 335 12.79 -7.36 3.73
C LEU A 335 11.36 -7.69 3.29
N GLN A 336 11.12 -8.93 2.85
CA GLN A 336 9.81 -9.41 2.43
C GLN A 336 8.78 -9.30 3.56
N GLU A 337 9.09 -9.82 4.75
CA GLU A 337 8.17 -9.79 5.89
C GLU A 337 7.98 -8.39 6.46
N ARG A 338 9.05 -7.59 6.56
CA ARG A 338 8.97 -6.22 7.08
C ARG A 338 8.21 -5.30 6.12
N HIS A 339 8.47 -5.39 4.81
CA HIS A 339 7.75 -4.62 3.79
C HIS A 339 6.27 -5.03 3.75
N HIS A 340 5.95 -6.31 3.87
CA HIS A 340 4.58 -6.80 3.96
C HIS A 340 3.83 -6.17 5.15
N ALA A 341 4.43 -6.20 6.34
CA ALA A 341 3.84 -5.57 7.53
C ALA A 341 3.65 -4.05 7.37
N LEU A 342 4.62 -3.34 6.78
CA LEU A 342 4.53 -1.91 6.51
C LEU A 342 3.43 -1.57 5.49
N ASN A 343 3.27 -2.38 4.42
CA ASN A 343 2.17 -2.23 3.47
C ASN A 343 0.81 -2.45 4.14
N TRP A 344 0.70 -3.46 5.00
CA TRP A 344 -0.53 -3.71 5.75
C TRP A 344 -0.88 -2.54 6.70
N LEU A 345 0.11 -1.96 7.37
CA LEU A 345 -0.06 -0.80 8.26
C LEU A 345 -0.68 0.41 7.53
N VAL A 346 -0.24 0.68 6.30
CA VAL A 346 -0.71 1.83 5.49
C VAL A 346 -1.94 1.51 4.62
N ARG A 347 -2.58 0.35 4.83
CA ARG A 347 -3.72 -0.13 4.03
C ARG A 347 -3.44 -0.17 2.53
N PHE A 348 -2.28 -0.69 2.17
CA PHE A 348 -1.91 -0.91 0.78
C PHE A 348 -2.98 -1.74 0.05
N GLU A 349 -3.60 -1.15 -0.98
CA GLU A 349 -4.75 -1.72 -1.71
C GLU A 349 -5.98 -2.08 -0.83
N ASP A 350 -6.06 -1.57 0.39
CA ASP A 350 -7.05 -1.97 1.41
C ASP A 350 -7.15 -3.49 1.64
N ARG A 351 -6.06 -4.22 1.37
CA ARG A 351 -6.00 -5.68 1.51
C ARG A 351 -5.96 -6.11 2.98
N ASP A 352 -6.54 -7.28 3.22
CA ASP A 352 -6.36 -8.01 4.47
C ASP A 352 -5.00 -8.70 4.51
N TRP A 353 -4.59 -9.15 5.71
CA TRP A 353 -3.23 -9.58 5.98
C TRP A 353 -2.65 -10.57 4.95
N ASP A 354 -3.38 -11.62 4.60
CA ASP A 354 -2.89 -12.66 3.68
C ASP A 354 -2.87 -12.23 2.20
N GLU A 355 -3.52 -11.12 1.86
CA GLU A 355 -3.62 -10.61 0.49
C GLU A 355 -2.71 -9.41 0.22
N VAL A 356 -1.95 -8.95 1.22
CA VAL A 356 -1.04 -7.81 1.05
C VAL A 356 0.16 -8.23 0.22
N ASP A 357 0.38 -7.52 -0.89
CA ASP A 357 1.54 -7.74 -1.74
C ASP A 357 2.67 -6.73 -1.45
N THR A 358 3.86 -7.00 -1.98
CA THR A 358 5.07 -6.19 -1.88
C THR A 358 5.71 -5.97 -3.26
N PRO A 359 5.02 -5.35 -4.22
CA PRO A 359 5.51 -5.24 -5.58
C PRO A 359 6.83 -4.46 -5.63
N THR A 360 7.89 -5.16 -6.06
CA THR A 360 9.29 -4.73 -6.04
C THR A 360 10.09 -5.42 -7.15
#